data_AF-A0A0W8JGY0-F1
#
_entry.id   AF-A0A0W8JGY0-F1
#
_cell.length_a   1.000
_cell.length_b   1.000
_cell.length_c   1.000
_cell.angle_alpha   90.00
_cell.angle_beta   90.00
_cell.angle_gamma   90.00
#
_symmetry.space_group_name_H-M   'P 1'
#
loop_
_entity.id
_entity.type
_entity.pdbx_description
1 polymer ?
#
loop_
_entity_poly.entity_id
_entity_poly.type
_entity_poly.pdbx_seq_one_letter_code
_entity_poly.pdbx_strand_id
1 'polypeptide(L)'
;MERVNTVDFTPHGYKLEKEYGWTEEKINYAIKLYKEWLVLQVFYEELSFAPSELIDEFWHIHILDTRKYMNDCNIIKGAFIHHYPYFGITEQENETVLESGFELTKKLYMKHFGHADLGFNNDYAASCGCRSGNGSSCR
;
A
#
# COMPACT_ATOMS: atom_id res chain seq x y z
N MET A 1 4.49 6.44 -14.18
CA MET A 1 3.01 6.50 -14.06
C MET A 1 2.29 5.80 -15.21
N GLU A 2 2.74 5.97 -16.46
CA GLU A 2 2.07 5.39 -17.65
C GLU A 2 1.81 3.87 -17.54
N ARG A 3 2.82 3.06 -17.22
CA ARG A 3 2.66 1.60 -17.01
C ARG A 3 1.73 1.22 -15.85
N VAL A 4 1.77 1.96 -14.75
CA VAL A 4 0.89 1.70 -13.59
C VAL A 4 -0.57 1.98 -13.96
N ASN A 5 -0.81 2.97 -14.83
CA ASN A 5 -2.15 3.31 -15.29
C ASN A 5 -2.76 2.27 -16.25
N THR A 6 -1.97 1.37 -16.84
CA THR A 6 -2.51 0.27 -17.67
C THR A 6 -2.99 -0.91 -16.85
N VAL A 7 -2.69 -0.96 -15.55
CA VAL A 7 -3.14 -2.04 -14.66
C VAL A 7 -4.54 -1.75 -14.14
N ASP A 8 -5.43 -2.73 -14.34
CA ASP A 8 -6.79 -2.70 -13.82
C ASP A 8 -6.84 -3.21 -12.37
N PHE A 9 -7.24 -2.34 -11.45
CA PHE A 9 -7.40 -2.67 -10.03
C PHE A 9 -8.87 -2.86 -9.61
N THR A 10 -9.83 -2.68 -10.53
CA THR A 10 -11.27 -2.84 -10.25
C THR A 10 -11.63 -4.19 -9.61
N PRO A 11 -11.04 -5.34 -9.99
CA PRO A 11 -11.34 -6.62 -9.36
C PRO A 11 -11.11 -6.66 -7.84
N HIS A 12 -10.07 -5.97 -7.35
CA HIS A 12 -9.78 -5.87 -5.91
C HIS A 12 -10.86 -5.07 -5.17
N GLY A 13 -11.42 -4.05 -5.84
CA GLY A 13 -12.55 -3.27 -5.36
C GLY A 13 -13.77 -4.14 -5.04
N TYR A 14 -14.07 -5.16 -5.85
CA TYR A 14 -15.19 -6.07 -5.57
C TYR A 14 -14.99 -6.84 -4.26
N LYS A 15 -13.78 -7.32 -3.99
CA LYS A 15 -13.47 -8.03 -2.74
C LYS A 15 -13.54 -7.09 -1.54
N LEU A 16 -12.96 -5.90 -1.66
CA LEU A 16 -13.00 -4.86 -0.62
C LEU A 16 -14.43 -4.41 -0.30
N GLU A 17 -15.28 -4.26 -1.31
CA GLU A 17 -16.69 -3.93 -1.11
C GLU A 17 -17.43 -5.09 -0.40
N LYS A 18 -17.32 -6.31 -0.91
CA LYS A 18 -18.14 -7.45 -0.45
C LYS A 18 -17.70 -8.03 0.90
N GLU A 19 -16.41 -8.08 1.16
CA GLU A 19 -15.86 -8.77 2.35
C GLU A 19 -15.41 -7.78 3.43
N TYR A 20 -14.98 -6.57 3.06
CA TYR A 20 -14.47 -5.56 4.00
C TYR A 20 -15.42 -4.38 4.19
N GLY A 21 -16.52 -4.32 3.42
CA GLY A 21 -17.53 -3.26 3.53
C GLY A 21 -17.01 -1.87 3.13
N TRP A 22 -15.94 -1.80 2.34
CA TRP A 22 -15.43 -0.51 1.87
C TRP A 22 -16.42 0.16 0.91
N THR A 23 -16.60 1.46 1.06
CA THR A 23 -17.40 2.26 0.13
C THR A 23 -16.67 2.44 -1.20
N GLU A 24 -17.42 2.69 -2.27
CA GLU A 24 -16.87 3.01 -3.58
C GLU A 24 -15.88 4.20 -3.51
N GLU A 25 -16.21 5.22 -2.72
CA GLU A 25 -15.35 6.37 -2.48
C GLU A 25 -14.00 5.97 -1.87
N LYS A 26 -14.02 5.14 -0.81
CA LYS A 26 -12.80 4.62 -0.16
C LYS A 26 -11.96 3.78 -1.13
N ILE A 27 -12.61 2.93 -1.93
CA ILE A 27 -11.95 2.08 -2.92
C ILE A 27 -11.26 2.94 -3.99
N ASN A 28 -11.97 3.91 -4.56
CA ASN A 28 -11.43 4.80 -5.59
C ASN A 28 -10.26 5.64 -5.06
N TYR A 29 -10.38 6.14 -3.83
CA TYR A 29 -9.31 6.87 -3.16
C TYR A 29 -8.08 5.97 -2.91
N ALA A 30 -8.28 4.76 -2.39
CA ALA A 30 -7.20 3.80 -2.17
C ALA A 30 -6.51 3.38 -3.48
N ILE A 31 -7.25 3.18 -4.57
CA ILE A 31 -6.66 2.87 -5.89
C ILE A 31 -5.76 4.01 -6.36
N LYS A 32 -6.18 5.28 -6.17
CA LYS A 32 -5.34 6.45 -6.53
C LYS A 32 -4.02 6.39 -5.77
N LEU A 33 -4.07 6.29 -4.43
CA LEU A 33 -2.87 6.23 -3.60
C LEU A 33 -2.02 4.99 -3.90
N TYR A 34 -2.64 3.83 -4.11
CA TYR A 34 -1.91 2.60 -4.40
C TYR A 34 -1.15 2.67 -5.74
N LYS A 35 -1.71 3.32 -6.75
CA LYS A 35 -0.98 3.59 -8.01
C LYS A 35 0.24 4.48 -7.78
N GLU A 36 0.10 5.53 -6.99
CA GLU A 36 1.20 6.42 -6.61
C GLU A 36 2.27 5.66 -5.80
N TRP A 37 1.86 4.80 -4.87
CA TRP A 37 2.73 3.89 -4.11
C TRP A 37 3.57 2.99 -5.03
N LEU A 38 2.93 2.33 -6.00
CA LEU A 38 3.63 1.46 -6.95
C LEU A 38 4.66 2.23 -7.80
N VAL A 39 4.39 3.49 -8.14
CA VAL A 39 5.39 4.35 -8.81
C VAL A 39 6.60 4.59 -7.91
N LEU A 40 6.38 4.90 -6.62
CA LEU A 40 7.49 5.10 -5.67
C LEU A 40 8.30 3.82 -5.46
N GLN A 41 7.64 2.66 -5.36
CA GLN A 41 8.32 1.35 -5.24
C GLN A 41 9.22 1.04 -6.45
N VAL A 42 8.88 1.53 -7.64
CA VAL A 42 9.75 1.40 -8.83
C VAL A 42 10.89 2.41 -8.81
N PHE A 43 10.66 3.65 -8.36
CA PHE A 43 11.69 4.68 -8.34
C PHE A 43 12.74 4.50 -7.25
N TYR A 44 12.38 3.81 -6.18
CA TYR A 44 13.14 3.79 -4.94
C TYR A 44 13.36 2.37 -4.42
N GLU A 45 13.89 1.50 -5.28
CA GLU A 45 14.07 0.07 -4.97
C GLU A 45 14.99 -0.20 -3.76
N GLU A 46 15.97 0.68 -3.53
CA GLU A 46 16.97 0.56 -2.47
C GLU A 46 16.60 1.33 -1.20
N LEU A 47 15.46 2.05 -1.19
CA LEU A 47 15.01 2.79 -0.02
C LEU A 47 13.92 2.00 0.71
N SER A 48 14.09 1.89 2.02
CA SER A 48 13.04 1.38 2.90
C SER A 48 12.15 2.53 3.40
N PHE A 49 10.85 2.44 3.14
CA PHE A 49 9.82 3.38 3.60
C PHE A 49 8.50 2.64 3.80
N ALA A 50 7.64 3.16 4.67
CA ALA A 50 6.45 2.46 5.14
C ALA A 50 5.17 3.01 4.48
N PRO A 51 4.25 2.17 3.98
CA PRO A 51 2.97 2.63 3.45
C PRO A 51 2.07 3.18 4.57
N SER A 52 1.00 3.88 4.19
CA SER A 52 -0.12 4.10 5.11
C SER A 52 -0.93 2.82 5.28
N GLU A 53 -1.71 2.72 6.36
CA GLU A 53 -2.62 1.58 6.58
C GLU A 53 -3.56 1.32 5.39
N LEU A 54 -4.08 2.39 4.77
CA LEU A 54 -4.98 2.27 3.61
C LEU A 54 -4.29 1.66 2.40
N ILE A 55 -3.05 2.08 2.12
CA ILE A 55 -2.24 1.56 1.01
C ILE A 55 -1.85 0.11 1.28
N ASP A 56 -1.45 -0.21 2.51
CA ASP A 56 -1.02 -1.54 2.91
C ASP A 56 -2.16 -2.57 2.85
N GLU A 57 -3.36 -2.20 3.35
CA GLU A 57 -4.55 -3.05 3.26
C GLU A 57 -4.91 -3.35 1.80
N PHE A 58 -4.87 -2.34 0.92
CA PHE A 58 -5.09 -2.57 -0.51
C PHE A 58 -4.01 -3.47 -1.14
N TRP A 59 -2.75 -3.26 -0.76
CA TRP A 59 -1.64 -4.05 -1.27
C TRP A 59 -1.78 -5.53 -0.88
N HIS A 60 -2.19 -5.83 0.35
CA HIS A 60 -2.52 -7.19 0.76
C HIS A 60 -3.59 -7.82 -0.12
N ILE A 61 -4.69 -7.11 -0.40
CA ILE A 61 -5.74 -7.60 -1.29
C ILE A 61 -5.20 -7.89 -2.70
N HIS A 62 -4.29 -7.06 -3.20
CA HIS A 62 -3.66 -7.29 -4.50
C HIS A 62 -2.77 -8.54 -4.50
N ILE A 63 -1.99 -8.77 -3.44
CA ILE A 63 -1.11 -9.95 -3.31
C ILE A 63 -1.91 -11.26 -3.28
N LEU A 64 -3.12 -11.26 -2.71
CA LEU A 64 -3.95 -12.47 -2.58
C LEU A 64 -4.32 -13.09 -3.94
N ASP A 65 -4.52 -12.29 -4.99
CA ASP A 65 -4.59 -12.80 -6.37
C ASP A 65 -3.18 -12.95 -6.94
N THR A 66 -2.48 -13.98 -6.48
CA THR A 66 -1.05 -14.21 -6.78
C THR A 66 -0.72 -14.22 -8.28
N ARG A 67 -1.62 -14.72 -9.13
CA ARG A 67 -1.43 -14.73 -10.59
C ARG A 67 -1.52 -13.33 -11.17
N LYS A 68 -2.54 -12.56 -10.77
CA LYS A 68 -2.69 -11.17 -11.19
C LYS A 68 -1.54 -10.32 -10.66
N TYR A 69 -1.20 -10.44 -9.38
CA TYR A 69 -0.10 -9.71 -8.75
C TYR A 69 1.22 -9.89 -9.50
N MET A 70 1.57 -11.14 -9.84
CA MET A 70 2.77 -11.45 -10.60
C MET A 70 2.76 -10.81 -12.00
N ASN A 71 1.63 -10.87 -12.70
CA ASN A 71 1.49 -10.26 -14.03
C ASN A 71 1.57 -8.74 -13.97
N ASP A 72 0.88 -8.12 -13.02
CA ASP A 72 0.84 -6.67 -12.83
C ASP A 72 2.24 -6.14 -12.45
N CYS A 73 2.97 -6.84 -11.56
CA CYS A 73 4.37 -6.52 -11.24
C CYS A 73 5.26 -6.56 -12.50
N ASN A 74 5.09 -7.58 -13.35
CA ASN A 74 5.84 -7.69 -14.61
C ASN A 74 5.49 -6.56 -15.60
N ILE A 75 4.23 -6.13 -15.67
CA ILE A 75 3.82 -4.98 -16.50
C ILE A 75 4.46 -3.69 -15.98
N ILE A 76 4.44 -3.49 -14.67
CA ILE A 76 4.90 -2.26 -14.02
C ILE A 76 6.43 -2.14 -14.07
N LYS A 77 7.13 -3.15 -13.54
CA LYS A 77 8.57 -3.13 -13.28
C LYS A 77 9.35 -4.16 -14.10
N GLY A 78 8.71 -5.21 -14.60
CA GLY A 78 9.38 -6.37 -15.20
C GLY A 78 9.98 -7.33 -14.17
N ALA A 79 9.67 -7.12 -12.88
CA ALA A 79 10.09 -7.94 -11.76
C ALA A 79 9.05 -7.84 -10.65
N PHE A 80 9.09 -8.78 -9.70
CA PHE A 80 8.20 -8.78 -8.54
C PHE A 80 8.45 -7.54 -7.67
N ILE A 81 7.37 -6.89 -7.21
CA ILE A 81 7.45 -5.85 -6.18
C ILE A 81 7.25 -6.56 -4.85
N HIS A 82 8.28 -6.60 -4.01
CA HIS A 82 8.23 -7.37 -2.77
C HIS A 82 7.56 -6.58 -1.65
N HIS A 83 6.67 -7.24 -0.92
CA HIS A 83 6.12 -6.74 0.34
C HIS A 83 6.84 -7.44 1.51
N TYR A 84 7.10 -6.70 2.58
CA TYR A 84 7.71 -7.22 3.81
C TYR A 84 6.70 -7.13 4.97
N PRO A 85 5.96 -8.22 5.27
CA PRO A 85 4.80 -8.20 6.17
C PRO A 85 5.16 -8.30 7.65
N TYR A 86 6.41 -7.99 8.03
CA TYR A 86 6.88 -8.14 9.41
C TYR A 86 7.30 -6.83 10.06
N PHE A 87 7.27 -5.73 9.30
CA PHE A 87 7.66 -4.42 9.78
C PHE A 87 6.74 -3.98 10.94
N GLY A 88 7.35 -3.59 12.07
CA GLY A 88 6.62 -3.23 13.28
C GLY A 88 6.29 -4.39 14.22
N ILE A 89 6.67 -5.64 13.88
CA ILE A 89 6.46 -6.83 14.74
C ILE A 89 7.72 -7.16 15.55
N THR A 90 8.91 -6.86 15.00
CA THR A 90 10.19 -7.21 15.64
C THR A 90 10.69 -6.10 16.57
N GLU A 91 11.49 -6.45 17.58
CA GLU A 91 12.07 -5.47 18.52
C GLU A 91 12.99 -4.44 17.84
N GLN A 92 13.58 -4.81 16.70
CA GLN A 92 14.47 -3.96 15.91
C GLN A 92 13.70 -2.94 15.06
N GLU A 93 12.45 -3.25 14.70
CA GLU A 93 11.56 -2.39 13.90
C GLU A 93 10.53 -1.73 14.81
N ASN A 94 11.04 -1.00 15.79
CA ASN A 94 10.21 -0.31 16.76
C ASN A 94 9.42 0.87 16.15
N GLU A 95 8.54 1.45 16.95
CA GLU A 95 7.65 2.55 16.55
C GLU A 95 8.40 3.74 15.92
N THR A 96 9.63 4.05 16.36
CA THR A 96 10.44 5.14 15.80
C THR A 96 10.91 4.84 14.37
N VAL A 97 11.26 3.59 14.06
CA VAL A 97 11.65 3.17 12.70
C VAL A 97 10.43 3.24 11.78
N LEU A 98 9.27 2.81 12.28
CA LEU A 98 8.01 2.90 11.56
C LEU A 98 7.61 4.35 11.25
N GLU A 99 7.66 5.22 12.26
CA GLU A 99 7.36 6.64 12.11
C GLU A 99 8.31 7.30 11.10
N SER A 100 9.61 7.04 11.21
CA SER A 100 10.61 7.57 10.27
C SER A 100 10.37 7.10 8.83
N GLY A 101 10.01 5.83 8.65
CA GLY A 101 9.67 5.25 7.36
C GLY A 101 8.42 5.88 6.74
N PHE A 102 7.39 6.15 7.55
CA PHE A 102 6.16 6.78 7.08
C PHE A 102 6.33 8.28 6.78
N GLU A 103 7.13 8.99 7.59
CA GLU A 103 7.50 10.37 7.31
C GLU A 103 8.30 10.50 6.00
N LEU A 104 9.14 9.51 5.69
CA LEU A 104 9.78 9.43 4.37
C LEU A 104 8.74 9.25 3.26
N THR A 105 7.75 8.37 3.43
CA THR A 105 6.64 8.20 2.47
C THR A 105 5.91 9.52 2.21
N LYS A 106 5.51 10.26 3.25
CA LYS A 106 4.87 11.57 3.09
C LYS A 106 5.72 12.55 2.30
N LYS A 107 7.03 12.61 2.56
CA LYS A 107 7.97 13.47 1.80
C LYS A 107 8.05 13.05 0.34
N LEU A 108 8.07 11.75 0.05
CA LEU A 108 8.11 11.24 -1.32
C LEU A 108 6.81 11.55 -2.07
N TYR A 109 5.64 11.38 -1.43
CA TYR A 109 4.37 11.74 -2.03
C TYR A 109 4.26 13.24 -2.31
N MET A 110 4.66 14.08 -1.34
CA MET A 110 4.67 15.53 -1.53
C MET A 110 5.57 15.92 -2.70
N LYS A 111 6.75 15.31 -2.81
CA LYS A 111 7.72 15.58 -3.87
C LYS A 111 7.21 15.18 -5.27
N HIS A 112 6.55 14.04 -5.41
CA HIS A 112 6.19 13.47 -6.71
C HIS A 112 4.75 13.74 -7.15
N PHE A 113 3.83 13.94 -6.20
CA PHE A 113 2.39 14.05 -6.45
C PHE A 113 1.76 15.32 -5.86
N GLY A 114 2.52 16.11 -5.08
CA GLY A 114 2.06 17.38 -4.54
C GLY A 114 1.07 17.29 -3.38
N HIS A 115 0.95 16.12 -2.74
CA HIS A 115 0.09 15.89 -1.58
C HIS A 115 0.75 14.90 -0.61
N ALA A 116 0.25 14.82 0.62
CA ALA A 116 0.68 13.85 1.62
C ALA A 116 -0.48 13.29 2.44
N ASP A 117 -1.70 13.36 1.89
CA ASP A 117 -2.93 12.87 2.51
C ASP A 117 -3.06 11.38 2.18
N LEU A 118 -2.54 10.51 3.05
CA LEU A 118 -2.33 9.09 2.75
C LEU A 118 -3.38 8.16 3.34
N GLY A 119 -4.38 8.69 4.03
CA GLY A 119 -5.47 7.97 4.65
C GLY A 119 -6.84 8.43 4.20
N PHE A 120 -7.87 7.61 4.45
CA PHE A 120 -9.25 7.94 4.07
C PHE A 120 -9.89 8.92 5.07
N ASN A 121 -9.61 8.73 6.37
CA ASN A 121 -10.05 9.62 7.46
C ASN A 121 -8.88 10.13 8.31
N ASN A 122 -7.80 9.33 8.42
CA ASN A 122 -6.61 9.63 9.20
C ASN A 122 -5.38 9.02 8.53
N ASP A 123 -4.23 9.69 8.66
CA ASP A 123 -2.96 9.25 8.09
C ASP A 123 -2.15 8.45 9.11
N TYR A 124 -2.40 7.14 9.17
CA TYR A 124 -1.63 6.22 10.02
C TYR A 124 -0.62 5.41 9.21
N ALA A 125 0.57 5.22 9.79
CA ALA A 125 1.57 4.32 9.26
C ALA A 125 1.10 2.86 9.42
N ALA A 126 1.31 2.03 8.40
CA ALA A 126 0.97 0.62 8.50
C ALA A 126 1.99 -0.13 9.38
N SER A 127 1.53 -0.75 10.45
CA SER A 127 2.28 -1.76 11.20
C SER A 127 1.62 -3.11 11.02
N CYS A 128 2.38 -4.13 10.61
CA CYS A 128 1.86 -5.50 10.52
C CYS A 128 1.57 -6.08 11.92
N GLY A 129 2.08 -5.44 12.99
CA GLY A 129 1.73 -5.72 14.38
C GLY A 129 0.41 -5.06 14.77
N CYS A 130 -0.71 -5.56 14.25
CA CYS A 130 -2.09 -5.33 14.71
C CYS A 130 -2.34 -4.09 15.61
N ARG A 131 -2.61 -2.92 15.02
CA ARG A 131 -3.28 -1.81 15.73
C ARG A 131 -4.67 -1.46 15.20
N SER A 132 -5.12 -2.09 14.13
CA SER A 132 -6.54 -2.08 13.77
C SER A 132 -7.29 -3.09 14.64
N GLY A 133 -8.18 -2.60 15.51
CA GLY A 133 -9.01 -3.38 16.44
C GLY A 133 -9.97 -4.39 15.80
N ASN A 134 -9.77 -4.78 14.55
CA ASN A 134 -10.37 -5.92 13.91
C ASN A 134 -9.24 -6.88 13.51
N GLY A 135 -9.13 -8.01 14.23
CA GLY A 135 -8.19 -9.10 13.97
C GLY A 135 -8.45 -9.86 12.66
N SER A 136 -8.76 -9.14 11.59
CA SER A 136 -9.10 -9.61 10.25
C SER A 136 -8.14 -9.10 9.16
N SER A 137 -7.14 -8.28 9.50
CA SER A 137 -6.16 -7.75 8.53
C SER A 137 -5.30 -8.83 7.84
N CYS A 138 -5.33 -10.07 8.33
CA CYS A 138 -4.56 -11.20 7.76
C CYS A 138 -5.43 -12.46 7.52
N ARG A 139 -6.75 -12.35 7.39
CA ARG A 139 -7.62 -13.51 7.10
C ARG A 139 -7.93 -13.63 5.61
#